data_AF-A0A7R9R028-F1
#
_entry.id   AF-A0A7R9R028-F1
#
_cell.length_a   1.000
_cell.length_b   1.000
_cell.length_c   1.000
_cell.angle_alpha   90.00
_cell.angle_beta   90.00
_cell.angle_gamma   90.00
#
_symmetry.space_group_name_H-M   'P 1'
#
loop_
_entity.id
_entity.type
_entity.pdbx_description
1 polymer ?
#
loop_
_entity_poly.entity_id
_entity_poly.type
_entity_poly.pdbx_seq_one_letter_code
_entity_poly.pdbx_strand_id
1 'polypeptide(L)'
;MFKNIQYQSSNSKAEEEAKRLAEEEEEKKPDRLALLLQESKFTCGDKKDGYYADESVGCQVFHYCVAGAKHSWQCPENTVFHQIHLNCVPAA
;
A
#
# COMPACT_ATOMS: atom_id res chain seq x y z
N MET A 1 -34.93 -0.03 39.52
CA MET A 1 -35.30 1.16 38.71
C MET A 1 -34.31 2.27 39.03
N PHE A 2 -33.10 2.15 38.48
CA PHE A 2 -32.49 2.99 37.43
C PHE A 2 -31.43 3.94 38.04
N LYS A 3 -30.21 3.43 38.22
CA LYS A 3 -29.01 4.28 38.26
C LYS A 3 -28.62 4.54 36.82
N ASN A 4 -28.94 5.73 36.33
CA ASN A 4 -28.58 6.18 34.98
C ASN A 4 -27.11 6.58 34.93
N ILE A 5 -26.46 6.04 33.91
CA ILE A 5 -25.11 6.26 33.41
C ILE A 5 -24.94 7.73 33.01
N GLN A 6 -23.92 8.42 33.54
CA GLN A 6 -23.36 9.62 32.91
C GLN A 6 -21.96 9.27 32.40
N TYR A 7 -21.94 9.03 31.10
CA TYR A 7 -20.80 8.70 30.27
C TYR A 7 -20.19 10.00 29.73
N GLN A 8 -18.85 10.08 29.78
CA GLN A 8 -17.92 11.01 29.12
C GLN A 8 -17.66 12.40 29.74
N SER A 9 -16.38 12.68 30.02
CA SER A 9 -15.61 13.79 29.41
C SER A 9 -14.26 13.98 30.12
N SER A 10 -13.33 13.06 29.94
CA SER A 10 -11.90 13.36 30.10
C SER A 10 -11.10 12.51 29.12
N ASN A 11 -11.39 12.68 27.84
CA ASN A 11 -10.38 12.37 26.83
C ASN A 11 -9.26 13.37 27.10
N SER A 12 -8.16 12.89 27.66
CA SER A 12 -7.12 13.78 28.16
C SER A 12 -6.51 14.50 26.95
N LYS A 13 -6.30 15.81 27.03
CA LYS A 13 -5.63 16.58 25.96
C LYS A 13 -4.32 15.92 25.50
N ALA A 14 -3.66 15.19 26.40
CA ALA A 14 -2.48 14.39 26.12
C ALA A 14 -2.74 13.21 25.16
N GLU A 15 -3.88 12.52 25.24
CA GLU A 15 -4.26 11.47 24.29
C GLU A 15 -4.57 12.04 22.90
N GLU A 16 -5.22 13.20 22.83
CA GLU A 16 -5.50 13.89 21.56
C GLU A 16 -4.20 14.41 20.91
N GLU A 17 -3.30 14.96 21.71
CA GLU A 17 -1.97 15.41 21.25
C GLU A 17 -1.11 14.21 20.80
N ALA A 18 -1.11 13.11 21.55
CA ALA A 18 -0.44 11.88 21.15
C ALA A 18 -1.02 11.28 19.86
N LYS A 19 -2.35 11.33 19.68
CA LYS A 19 -3.03 10.89 18.46
C LYS A 19 -2.64 11.78 17.26
N ARG A 20 -2.63 13.11 17.42
CA ARG A 20 -2.19 14.05 16.38
C ARG A 20 -0.73 13.83 16.00
N LEU A 21 0.15 13.61 16.99
CA LEU A 21 1.56 13.30 16.74
C LEU A 21 1.74 11.97 16.02
N ALA A 22 0.98 10.94 16.40
CA ALA A 22 1.01 9.63 15.74
C ALA A 22 0.47 9.69 14.29
N GLU A 23 -0.58 10.47 14.05
CA GLU A 23 -1.12 10.72 12.69
C GLU A 23 -0.10 11.50 11.84
N GLU A 24 0.57 12.51 12.40
CA GLU A 24 1.64 13.25 11.71
C GLU A 24 2.87 12.37 11.43
N GLU A 25 3.20 11.44 12.32
CA GLU A 25 4.23 10.41 12.07
C GLU A 25 3.81 9.39 11.01
N GLU A 26 2.52 9.04 10.92
CA GLU A 26 1.99 8.18 9.87
C GLU A 26 2.06 8.85 8.50
N GLU A 27 1.69 10.13 8.39
CA GLU A 27 1.80 10.93 7.17
C GLU A 27 3.26 11.09 6.69
N LYS A 28 4.23 11.13 7.61
CA LYS A 28 5.65 11.27 7.28
C LYS A 28 6.31 9.96 6.80
N LYS A 29 5.67 8.80 6.99
CA LYS A 29 6.24 7.53 6.52
C LYS A 29 6.21 7.51 4.99
N PRO A 30 7.32 7.10 4.34
CA PRO A 30 7.33 6.98 2.90
C PRO A 30 6.29 5.93 2.46
N ASP A 31 5.50 6.27 1.44
CA ASP A 31 4.60 5.33 0.80
C ASP A 31 5.40 4.11 0.33
N ARG A 32 4.98 2.92 0.77
CA ARG A 32 5.64 1.66 0.42
C ARG A 32 5.71 1.45 -1.09
N LEU A 33 4.68 1.87 -1.84
CA LEU A 33 4.71 1.80 -3.30
C LEU A 33 5.81 2.70 -3.87
N ALA A 34 5.98 3.91 -3.35
CA ALA A 34 7.04 4.82 -3.80
C ALA A 34 8.45 4.22 -3.58
N LEU A 35 8.70 3.58 -2.43
CA LEU A 35 9.97 2.89 -2.16
C LEU A 35 10.24 1.76 -3.15
N LEU A 36 9.24 0.90 -3.39
CA LEU A 36 9.36 -0.21 -4.34
C LEU A 36 9.59 0.31 -5.77
N LEU A 37 8.91 1.38 -6.17
CA LEU A 37 9.09 1.97 -7.50
C LEU A 37 10.47 2.59 -7.71
N GLN A 38 11.18 3.00 -6.65
CA GLN A 38 12.55 3.47 -6.75
C GLN A 38 13.53 2.34 -7.11
N GLU A 39 13.23 1.11 -6.69
CA GLU A 39 14.05 -0.09 -6.97
C GLU A 39 13.65 -0.80 -8.27
N SER A 40 12.42 -0.55 -8.74
CA SER A 40 11.84 -1.12 -9.96
C SER A 40 12.72 -0.85 -11.19
N LYS A 41 13.04 -1.93 -11.90
CA LYS A 41 13.71 -1.89 -13.23
C LYS A 41 12.70 -2.07 -14.38
N PHE A 42 11.41 -2.16 -14.07
CA PHE A 42 10.37 -2.49 -15.03
C PHE A 42 10.05 -1.32 -15.98
N THR A 43 9.93 -1.64 -17.27
CA THR A 43 9.49 -0.69 -18.31
C THR A 43 8.46 -1.34 -19.24
N CYS A 44 7.58 -0.54 -19.85
CA CYS A 44 6.65 -1.02 -20.88
C CYS A 44 7.25 -1.07 -22.30
N GLY A 45 8.54 -0.74 -22.47
CA GLY A 45 9.13 -0.50 -23.79
C GLY A 45 9.14 -1.72 -24.72
N ASP A 46 9.27 -2.92 -24.17
CA ASP A 46 9.28 -4.19 -24.88
C ASP A 46 8.01 -5.04 -24.64
N LYS A 47 6.99 -4.46 -24.01
CA LYS A 47 5.77 -5.15 -23.60
C LYS A 47 4.59 -4.77 -24.48
N LYS A 48 3.64 -5.70 -24.59
CA LYS A 48 2.32 -5.42 -25.18
C LYS A 48 1.43 -4.78 -24.12
N ASP A 49 0.24 -4.36 -24.52
CA ASP A 49 -0.77 -3.94 -23.55
C ASP A 49 -1.14 -5.13 -22.65
N GLY A 50 -1.14 -4.91 -21.34
CA GLY A 50 -1.37 -5.99 -20.37
C GLY A 50 -0.77 -5.74 -18.99
N TYR A 51 -0.96 -6.74 -18.11
CA TYR A 51 -0.47 -6.71 -16.73
C TYR A 51 0.80 -7.54 -16.57
N TYR A 52 1.76 -7.00 -15.84
CA TYR A 52 3.10 -7.57 -15.70
C TYR A 52 3.58 -7.55 -14.26
N ALA A 53 4.13 -8.67 -13.79
CA ALA A 53 4.83 -8.76 -12.51
C ALA A 53 6.16 -8.01 -12.58
N ASP A 54 6.48 -7.23 -11.55
CA ASP A 54 7.83 -6.67 -11.40
C ASP A 54 8.72 -7.62 -10.60
N GLU A 55 9.44 -8.49 -11.31
CA GLU A 55 10.39 -9.42 -10.71
C GLU A 55 11.54 -8.71 -9.98
N SER A 56 11.87 -7.47 -10.35
CA SER A 56 13.00 -6.73 -9.76
C SER A 56 12.75 -6.32 -8.31
N VAL A 57 11.49 -6.28 -7.89
CA VAL A 57 11.06 -5.99 -6.51
C VAL A 57 10.32 -7.17 -5.88
N GLY A 58 10.64 -8.39 -6.34
CA GLY A 58 10.10 -9.63 -5.80
C GLY A 58 8.60 -9.78 -6.02
N CYS A 59 8.08 -9.29 -7.15
CA CYS A 59 6.66 -9.34 -7.53
C CYS A 59 5.71 -8.64 -6.54
N GLN A 60 6.23 -7.79 -5.64
CA GLN A 60 5.40 -6.99 -4.72
C GLN A 60 4.65 -5.86 -5.45
N VAL A 61 5.11 -5.48 -6.64
CA VAL A 61 4.46 -4.51 -7.53
C VAL A 61 4.11 -5.21 -8.83
N PHE A 62 2.99 -4.80 -9.42
CA PHE A 62 2.65 -5.12 -10.80
C PHE A 62 2.36 -3.85 -11.59
N HIS A 63 2.51 -3.96 -12.91
CA HIS A 63 2.34 -2.85 -13.83
C HIS A 63 1.30 -3.18 -14.89
N TYR A 64 0.43 -2.21 -15.18
CA TYR A 64 -0.41 -2.23 -16.37
C TYR A 64 0.23 -1.35 -17.43
N CYS A 65 0.57 -1.97 -18.56
CA CYS A 65 1.02 -1.28 -19.75
C CYS A 65 -0.16 -1.06 -20.69
N VAL A 66 -0.33 0.18 -21.17
CA VAL A 66 -1.32 0.52 -22.19
C VAL A 66 -0.78 1.64 -23.07
N ALA A 67 -0.68 1.39 -24.38
CA ALA A 67 -0.12 2.35 -25.34
C ALA A 67 1.25 2.92 -24.92
N GLY A 68 2.09 2.07 -24.30
CA GLY A 68 3.41 2.44 -23.77
C GLY A 68 3.40 3.17 -22.42
N ALA A 69 2.23 3.57 -21.90
CA ALA A 69 2.10 4.14 -20.56
C ALA A 69 2.18 3.05 -19.48
N LYS A 70 2.85 3.37 -18.36
CA LYS A 70 3.02 2.46 -17.20
C LYS A 70 2.17 2.95 -16.04
N HIS A 71 1.28 2.09 -15.55
CA HIS A 71 0.55 2.28 -14.28
C HIS A 71 0.99 1.20 -13.29
N SER A 72 1.17 1.53 -12.02
CA SER A 72 1.79 0.62 -11.05
C SER A 72 0.99 0.50 -9.77
N TRP A 73 0.92 -0.70 -9.20
CA TRP A 73 0.24 -0.97 -7.94
C TRP A 73 1.04 -1.97 -7.11
N GLN A 74 1.02 -1.78 -5.79
CA GLN A 74 1.54 -2.77 -4.86
C GLN A 74 0.48 -3.80 -4.52
N CYS A 75 0.90 -5.05 -4.36
CA CYS A 75 0.11 -6.06 -3.71
C CYS A 75 0.00 -5.79 -2.19
N PRO A 76 -1.09 -6.23 -1.53
CA PRO A 76 -1.20 -6.22 -0.08
C PRO A 76 0.00 -6.89 0.61
N GLU A 77 0.19 -6.60 1.89
CA GLU A 77 1.24 -7.24 2.70
C GLU A 77 1.17 -8.77 2.60
N ASN A 78 2.34 -9.41 2.56
CA ASN A 78 2.51 -10.86 2.47
C ASN A 78 1.91 -11.52 1.21
N THR A 79 1.65 -10.73 0.15
CA THR A 79 1.21 -11.24 -1.15
C THR A 79 2.10 -10.73 -2.28
N VAL A 80 2.14 -11.48 -3.38
CA VAL A 80 2.91 -11.18 -4.59
C VAL A 80 2.04 -11.38 -5.83
N PHE A 81 2.32 -10.62 -6.89
CA PHE A 81 1.56 -10.71 -8.13
C PHE A 81 1.89 -11.99 -8.91
N HIS A 82 0.86 -12.79 -9.21
CA HIS A 82 0.98 -14.01 -9.99
C HIS A 82 0.76 -13.72 -11.48
N GLN A 83 1.82 -13.72 -12.28
CA GLN A 83 1.81 -13.33 -13.70
C GLN A 83 0.79 -14.07 -14.58
N ILE A 84 0.45 -15.32 -14.25
CA ILE A 84 -0.49 -16.13 -15.05
C ILE A 84 -1.95 -15.89 -14.63
N HIS A 85 -2.19 -15.68 -13.33
CA HIS A 85 -3.55 -15.53 -12.80
C HIS A 85 -3.97 -14.06 -12.67
N LEU A 86 -3.02 -13.14 -12.84
CA LEU A 86 -3.20 -11.69 -12.81
C LEU A 86 -3.85 -11.20 -11.51
N ASN A 87 -3.47 -11.82 -10.40
CA ASN A 87 -3.93 -11.47 -9.06
C ASN A 87 -2.78 -11.55 -8.05
N CYS A 88 -2.95 -10.94 -6.89
CA CYS A 88 -2.03 -11.10 -5.77
C CYS A 88 -2.36 -12.41 -5.04
N VAL A 89 -1.34 -13.24 -4.81
CA VAL A 89 -1.43 -14.52 -4.10
C VAL A 89 -0.48 -14.50 -2.90
N PRO A 90 -0.69 -15.33 -1.86
CA PRO A 90 0.25 -15.44 -0.75
C PRO A 90 1.69 -15.66 -1.24
N ALA A 91 2.64 -14.94 -0.66
CA ALA A 91 4.06 -15.20 -0.89
C ALA A 91 4.40 -16.59 -0.33
N ALA A 92 4.97 -17.45 -1.18
CA ALA A 92 5.35 -18.81 -0.82
C ALA A 92 6.64 -18.85 0.01
#